data_AF-A0A926VCL3-F1
#
_entry.id   AF-A0A926VCL3-F1
#
_cell.length_a   1.000
_cell.length_b   1.000
_cell.length_c   1.000
_cell.angle_alpha   90.00
_cell.angle_beta   90.00
_cell.angle_gamma   90.00
#
_symmetry.space_group_name_H-M   'P 1'
#
loop_
_entity.id
_entity.type
_entity.pdbx_description
1 polymer ?
#
loop_
_entity_poly.entity_id
_entity_poly.type
_entity_poly.pdbx_seq_one_letter_code
_entity_poly.pdbx_strand_id
1 'polypeptide(L)'
;MATTGADDWKTPLGVYERAIRELIKTRQEMQAELESIKAMQASQIENLKEEIERYQIETQTLKAELGVTKERLNTVQKIADESLSSKEALNEVIRLTKDRVSNMEKSAEDVQREIDSLKSDPKQQINNLRIEHGVWEGTAKNTPGWSILDGDGRRVFRSYIRFEQGFSQPPQVVVGISYFDIIRKSNSRLKVKVAEIDKNGFYFHLQTYLNTQIWAAGVNWLAYGY
;
A
#
# COMPACT_ATOMS: atom_id res chain seq x y z
N MET A 1 -0.80 42.21 122.77
CA MET A 1 -1.02 42.01 124.21
C MET A 1 -1.83 40.75 124.38
N ALA A 2 -1.33 39.82 125.20
CA ALA A 2 -2.03 38.76 125.94
C ALA A 2 -2.94 37.79 125.15
N THR A 3 -2.85 36.47 125.23
CA THR A 3 -2.08 35.57 126.09
C THR A 3 -2.19 34.18 125.47
N THR A 4 -1.03 33.54 125.29
CA THR A 4 -0.76 32.10 125.44
C THR A 4 -1.96 31.22 125.83
N GLY A 5 -2.54 30.52 124.85
CA GLY A 5 -3.29 29.29 125.10
C GLY A 5 -2.27 28.16 125.23
N ALA A 6 -2.03 27.72 126.47
CA ALA A 6 -1.13 26.62 126.79
C ALA A 6 -1.58 25.34 126.09
N ASP A 7 -0.66 24.73 125.33
CA ASP A 7 -0.84 23.46 124.64
C ASP A 7 -0.74 22.31 125.67
N ASP A 8 -1.74 22.21 126.57
CA ASP A 8 -1.85 21.12 127.55
C ASP A 8 -2.55 19.91 126.94
N TRP A 9 -1.79 19.22 126.09
CA TRP A 9 -2.21 18.02 125.34
C TRP A 9 -2.53 16.81 126.22
N LYS A 10 -2.32 16.89 127.54
CA LYS A 10 -2.61 15.81 128.49
C LYS A 10 -3.97 15.97 129.19
N THR A 11 -4.69 17.05 128.93
CA THR A 11 -6.09 17.19 129.35
C THR A 11 -7.02 16.49 128.34
N PRO A 12 -8.15 15.90 128.79
CA PRO A 12 -9.11 15.30 127.88
C PRO A 12 -9.54 16.24 126.74
N LEU A 13 -9.73 17.54 127.03
CA LEU A 13 -10.15 18.54 126.04
C LEU A 13 -9.09 18.79 124.94
N GLY A 14 -7.80 18.93 125.31
CA GLY A 14 -6.72 19.14 124.34
C GLY A 14 -6.51 17.97 123.37
N VAL A 15 -6.74 16.73 123.84
CA VAL A 15 -6.73 15.53 122.98
C VAL A 15 -7.87 15.58 121.95
N TYR A 16 -9.08 15.99 122.35
CA TYR A 16 -10.21 16.14 121.43
C TYR A 16 -9.97 17.24 120.38
N GLU A 17 -9.43 18.40 120.78
CA GLU A 17 -9.15 19.50 119.84
C GLU A 17 -8.09 19.14 118.79
N ARG A 18 -7.08 18.33 119.15
CA ARG A 18 -6.11 17.81 118.20
C ARG A 18 -6.73 16.80 117.25
N ALA A 19 -7.52 15.85 117.77
CA ALA A 19 -8.22 14.86 116.95
C ALA A 19 -9.18 15.53 115.95
N ILE A 20 -9.89 16.59 116.36
CA ILE A 20 -10.76 17.39 115.47
C ILE A 20 -9.95 18.07 114.38
N ARG A 21 -8.80 18.68 114.70
CA ARG A 21 -7.91 19.32 113.72
C ARG A 21 -7.37 18.31 112.69
N GLU A 22 -6.95 17.14 113.15
CA GLU A 22 -6.47 16.06 112.29
C GLU A 22 -7.60 15.56 111.36
N LEU A 23 -8.81 15.34 111.88
CA LEU A 23 -9.98 14.97 111.07
C LEU A 23 -10.34 16.04 110.02
N ILE A 24 -10.26 17.33 110.37
CA ILE A 24 -10.50 18.43 109.42
C ILE A 24 -9.46 18.42 108.31
N LYS A 25 -8.17 18.23 108.64
CA LYS A 25 -7.07 18.16 107.67
C LYS A 25 -7.26 16.97 106.72
N THR A 26 -7.52 15.78 107.25
CA THR A 26 -7.77 14.57 106.43
C THR A 26 -9.01 14.73 105.57
N ARG A 27 -10.08 15.36 106.06
CA ARG A 27 -11.26 15.69 105.24
C ARG A 27 -10.91 16.62 104.09
N GLN A 28 -10.08 17.64 104.32
CA GLN A 28 -9.64 18.58 103.29
C GLN A 28 -8.73 17.90 102.26
N GLU A 29 -7.81 17.05 102.69
CA GLU A 29 -6.95 16.25 101.80
C GLU A 29 -7.78 15.30 100.94
N MET A 30 -8.71 14.57 101.54
CA MET A 30 -9.62 13.67 100.82
C MET A 30 -10.54 14.44 99.85
N GLN A 31 -10.96 15.66 100.20
CA GLN A 31 -11.69 16.54 99.29
C GLN A 31 -10.81 16.98 98.10
N ALA A 32 -9.55 17.35 98.34
CA ALA A 32 -8.63 17.75 97.27
C ALA A 32 -8.30 16.58 96.33
N GLU A 33 -8.09 15.37 96.87
CA GLU A 33 -7.90 14.16 96.07
C GLU A 33 -9.15 13.82 95.25
N LEU A 34 -10.34 13.93 95.84
CA LEU A 34 -11.59 13.72 95.13
C LEU A 34 -11.76 14.69 93.96
N GLU A 35 -11.45 15.98 94.17
CA GLU A 35 -11.51 16.98 93.10
C GLU A 35 -10.44 16.73 92.03
N SER A 36 -9.24 16.29 92.39
CA SER A 36 -8.20 15.90 91.44
C SER A 36 -8.62 14.70 90.59
N ILE A 37 -9.20 13.66 91.20
CA ILE A 37 -9.70 12.48 90.50
C ILE A 37 -10.84 12.86 89.54
N LYS A 38 -11.78 13.69 89.98
CA LYS A 38 -12.86 14.20 89.12
C LYS A 38 -12.32 14.99 87.93
N ALA A 39 -11.32 15.85 88.15
CA ALA A 39 -10.70 16.62 87.08
C ALA A 39 -9.98 15.72 86.06
N MET A 40 -9.24 14.71 86.53
CA MET A 40 -8.61 13.71 85.65
C MET A 40 -9.64 12.91 84.84
N GLN A 41 -10.72 12.45 85.49
CA GLN A 41 -11.81 11.74 84.82
C GLN A 41 -12.51 12.62 83.77
N ALA A 42 -12.77 13.88 84.09
CA ALA A 42 -13.35 14.83 83.14
C ALA A 42 -12.45 15.03 81.91
N SER A 43 -11.14 15.18 82.12
CA SER A 43 -10.17 15.27 81.01
C SER A 43 -10.10 13.99 80.17
N GLN A 44 -10.10 12.81 80.80
CA GLN A 44 -10.13 11.53 80.07
C GLN A 44 -11.40 11.36 79.25
N ILE A 45 -12.55 11.71 79.82
CA ILE A 45 -13.86 11.67 79.12
C ILE A 45 -13.82 12.60 77.91
N GLU A 46 -13.24 13.79 78.05
CA GLU A 46 -13.16 14.75 76.95
C GLU A 46 -12.25 14.25 75.81
N ASN A 47 -11.06 13.73 76.14
CA ASN A 47 -10.16 13.15 75.14
C ASN A 47 -10.82 11.98 74.36
N LEU A 48 -11.58 11.12 75.06
CA LEU A 48 -12.30 10.02 74.43
C LEU A 48 -13.43 10.52 73.52
N LYS A 49 -14.13 11.58 73.89
CA LYS A 49 -15.15 12.20 73.02
C LYS A 49 -14.52 12.74 71.74
N GLU A 50 -13.40 13.46 71.85
CA GLU A 50 -12.69 13.98 70.68
C GLU A 50 -12.23 12.86 69.75
N GLU A 51 -11.75 11.75 70.29
CA GLU A 51 -11.32 10.59 69.50
C GLU A 51 -12.50 9.90 68.79
N ILE A 52 -13.64 9.75 69.48
CA ILE A 52 -14.88 9.24 68.88
C ILE A 52 -15.33 10.16 67.74
N GLU A 53 -15.30 11.47 67.94
CA GLU A 53 -15.69 12.44 66.93
C GLU A 53 -14.77 12.38 65.71
N ARG A 54 -13.45 12.27 65.92
CA ARG A 54 -12.48 12.06 64.82
C ARG A 54 -12.80 10.81 64.01
N TYR A 55 -13.04 9.67 64.67
CA TYR A 55 -13.37 8.43 63.97
C TYR A 55 -14.73 8.49 63.26
N GLN A 56 -15.70 9.23 63.81
CA GLN A 56 -16.97 9.47 63.12
C GLN A 56 -16.78 10.28 61.85
N ILE A 57 -15.94 11.31 61.86
CA ILE A 57 -15.61 12.10 60.67
C ILE A 57 -14.87 11.25 59.64
N GLU A 58 -13.89 10.45 60.07
CA GLU A 58 -13.12 9.57 59.18
C GLU A 58 -14.02 8.53 58.51
N THR A 59 -14.89 7.87 59.26
CA THR A 59 -15.85 6.88 58.71
C THR A 59 -16.85 7.51 57.74
N GLN A 60 -17.32 8.74 58.01
CA GLN A 60 -18.16 9.47 57.06
C GLN A 60 -17.41 9.80 55.77
N THR A 61 -16.16 10.24 55.88
CA THR A 61 -15.29 10.56 54.74
C THR A 61 -15.04 9.33 53.88
N LEU A 62 -14.63 8.22 54.49
CA LEU A 62 -14.40 6.95 53.80
C LEU A 62 -15.67 6.43 53.10
N LYS A 63 -16.84 6.63 53.72
CA LYS A 63 -18.12 6.25 53.09
C LYS A 63 -18.42 7.08 51.85
N ALA A 64 -18.12 8.38 51.87
CA ALA A 64 -18.28 9.26 50.72
C ALA A 64 -17.32 8.88 49.58
N GLU A 65 -16.04 8.66 49.90
CA GLU A 65 -15.03 8.21 48.93
C GLU A 65 -15.37 6.86 48.30
N LEU A 66 -15.87 5.92 49.10
CA LEU A 66 -16.35 4.64 48.61
C LEU A 66 -17.53 4.79 47.63
N GLY A 67 -18.45 5.73 47.90
CA GLY A 67 -19.55 6.05 46.99
C GLY A 67 -19.05 6.54 45.63
N VAL A 68 -18.15 7.52 45.64
CA VAL A 68 -17.52 8.05 44.42
C VAL A 68 -16.76 6.97 43.66
N THR A 69 -16.05 6.10 44.37
CA THR A 69 -15.29 5.00 43.76
C THR A 69 -16.20 3.98 43.07
N LYS A 70 -17.36 3.66 43.68
CA LYS A 70 -18.36 2.79 43.05
C LYS A 70 -18.95 3.40 41.78
N GLU A 71 -19.25 4.69 41.79
CA GLU A 71 -19.72 5.40 40.60
C GLU A 71 -18.67 5.37 39.49
N ARG A 72 -17.41 5.67 39.82
CA ARG A 72 -16.28 5.56 38.87
C ARG A 72 -16.10 4.15 38.33
N LEU A 73 -16.29 3.12 39.16
CA LEU A 73 -16.21 1.74 38.70
C LEU A 73 -17.30 1.42 37.67
N ASN A 74 -18.54 1.87 37.93
CA ASN A 74 -19.65 1.67 37.01
C ASN A 74 -19.42 2.38 35.66
N THR A 75 -18.86 3.59 35.67
CA THR A 75 -18.55 4.30 34.42
C THR A 75 -17.43 3.63 33.64
N VAL A 76 -16.37 3.18 34.33
CA VAL A 76 -15.28 2.42 33.70
C VAL A 76 -15.79 1.11 33.10
N GLN A 77 -16.68 0.39 33.80
CA GLN A 77 -17.29 -0.83 33.27
C GLN A 77 -18.07 -0.56 31.99
N LYS A 78 -18.90 0.49 31.98
CA LYS A 78 -19.66 0.88 30.78
C LYS A 78 -18.73 1.20 29.60
N ILE A 79 -17.66 1.95 29.84
CA ILE A 79 -16.66 2.27 28.80
C ILE A 79 -15.98 0.99 28.29
N ALA A 80 -15.67 0.05 29.17
CA ALA A 80 -15.06 -1.22 28.79
C ALA A 80 -16.00 -2.05 27.89
N ASP A 81 -17.29 -2.11 28.22
CA ASP A 81 -18.30 -2.82 27.41
C ASP A 81 -18.48 -2.16 26.03
N GLU A 82 -18.52 -0.82 25.97
CA GLU A 82 -18.56 -0.06 24.71
C GLU A 82 -17.30 -0.30 23.86
N SER A 83 -16.12 -0.35 24.51
CA SER A 83 -14.85 -0.65 23.86
C SER A 83 -14.82 -2.08 23.30
N LEU A 84 -15.38 -3.05 24.02
CA LEU A 84 -15.49 -4.43 23.56
C LEU A 84 -16.39 -4.53 22.33
N SER A 85 -17.56 -3.90 22.35
CA SER A 85 -18.46 -3.86 21.18
C SER A 85 -17.80 -3.19 19.98
N SER A 86 -17.05 -2.10 20.20
CA SER A 86 -16.28 -1.42 19.14
C SER A 86 -15.19 -2.32 18.55
N LYS A 87 -14.52 -3.13 19.38
CA LYS A 87 -13.52 -4.11 18.94
C LYS A 87 -14.14 -5.19 18.05
N GLU A 88 -15.33 -5.68 18.41
CA GLU A 88 -16.05 -6.67 17.60
C GLU A 88 -16.46 -6.09 16.23
N ALA A 89 -16.97 -4.87 16.20
CA ALA A 89 -17.28 -4.17 14.95
C ALA A 89 -16.03 -3.99 14.07
N LEU A 90 -14.89 -3.64 14.67
CA LEU A 90 -13.62 -3.51 13.96
C LEU A 90 -13.15 -4.83 13.35
N ASN A 91 -13.28 -5.94 14.09
CA ASN A 91 -12.93 -7.27 13.59
C ASN A 91 -13.77 -7.65 12.36
N GLU A 92 -15.05 -7.28 12.33
CA GLU A 92 -15.91 -7.54 11.18
C GLU A 92 -15.51 -6.70 9.96
N VAL A 93 -15.14 -5.42 10.17
CA VAL A 93 -14.60 -4.57 9.10
C VAL A 93 -13.30 -5.15 8.53
N ILE A 94 -12.41 -5.66 9.39
CA ILE A 94 -11.17 -6.33 8.97
C ILE A 94 -11.49 -7.54 8.10
N ARG A 95 -12.45 -8.38 8.52
CA ARG A 95 -12.89 -9.56 7.78
C ARG A 95 -13.39 -9.18 6.38
N LEU A 96 -14.32 -8.23 6.30
CA LEU A 96 -14.88 -7.74 5.02
C LEU A 96 -13.80 -7.13 4.12
N THR A 97 -12.84 -6.40 4.70
CA THR A 97 -11.74 -5.80 3.94
C THR A 97 -10.83 -6.88 3.36
N LYS A 98 -10.54 -7.94 4.13
CA LYS A 98 -9.75 -9.08 3.66
C LYS A 98 -10.44 -9.80 2.49
N ASP A 99 -11.76 -9.99 2.57
CA ASP A 99 -12.55 -10.58 1.48
C ASP A 99 -12.49 -9.71 0.21
N ARG A 100 -12.60 -8.38 0.36
CA ARG A 100 -12.49 -7.43 -0.77
C ARG A 100 -11.10 -7.47 -1.41
N VAL A 101 -10.03 -7.54 -0.62
CA VAL A 101 -8.67 -7.65 -1.13
C VAL A 101 -8.49 -8.93 -1.93
N SER A 102 -8.97 -10.08 -1.43
CA SER A 102 -8.89 -11.34 -2.17
C SER A 102 -9.64 -11.30 -3.51
N ASN A 103 -10.79 -10.61 -3.56
CA ASN A 103 -11.52 -10.43 -4.82
C ASN A 103 -10.77 -9.50 -5.79
N MET A 104 -10.14 -8.44 -5.29
CA MET A 104 -9.29 -7.57 -6.11
C MET A 104 -8.06 -8.30 -6.66
N GLU A 105 -7.43 -9.17 -5.88
CA GLU A 105 -6.31 -10.01 -6.31
C GLU A 105 -6.72 -10.91 -7.49
N LYS A 106 -7.85 -11.60 -7.37
CA LYS A 106 -8.40 -12.42 -8.48
C LYS A 106 -8.69 -11.60 -9.73
N SER A 107 -9.30 -10.43 -9.57
CA SER A 107 -9.57 -9.53 -10.70
C SER A 107 -8.27 -9.03 -11.35
N ALA A 108 -7.23 -8.76 -10.55
CA ALA A 108 -5.92 -8.37 -11.08
C ALA A 108 -5.27 -9.51 -11.87
N GLU A 109 -5.39 -10.75 -11.41
CA GLU A 109 -4.93 -11.94 -12.16
C GLU A 109 -5.67 -12.10 -13.49
N ASP A 110 -6.99 -11.89 -13.51
CA ASP A 110 -7.79 -11.93 -14.75
C ASP A 110 -7.32 -10.86 -15.75
N VAL A 111 -7.13 -9.62 -15.30
CA VAL A 111 -6.60 -8.53 -16.13
C VAL A 111 -5.19 -8.84 -16.62
N GLN A 112 -4.33 -9.43 -15.77
CA GLN A 112 -2.98 -9.82 -16.17
C GLN A 112 -3.02 -10.90 -17.27
N ARG A 113 -3.90 -11.89 -17.15
CA ARG A 113 -4.13 -12.90 -18.20
C ARG A 113 -4.60 -12.26 -19.51
N GLU A 114 -5.50 -11.28 -19.44
CA GLU A 114 -5.95 -10.53 -20.63
C GLU A 114 -4.78 -9.77 -21.28
N ILE A 115 -3.98 -9.04 -20.50
CA ILE A 115 -2.78 -8.35 -20.98
C ILE A 115 -1.82 -9.31 -21.67
N ASP A 116 -1.58 -10.48 -21.10
CA ASP A 116 -0.66 -11.47 -21.67
C ASP A 116 -1.21 -12.04 -22.98
N SER A 117 -2.53 -12.26 -23.07
CA SER A 117 -3.18 -12.64 -24.32
C SER A 117 -3.07 -11.56 -25.40
N LEU A 118 -3.26 -10.28 -25.05
CA LEU A 118 -3.16 -9.15 -25.97
C LEU A 118 -1.72 -8.88 -26.42
N LYS A 119 -0.73 -9.13 -25.56
CA LYS A 119 0.69 -9.08 -25.93
C LYS A 119 1.08 -10.20 -26.90
N SER A 120 0.36 -11.31 -26.90
CA SER A 120 0.58 -12.44 -27.81
C SER A 120 -0.09 -12.28 -29.19
N ASP A 121 -0.98 -11.28 -29.36
CA ASP A 121 -1.68 -10.97 -30.62
C ASP A 121 -0.89 -9.89 -31.44
N PRO A 122 -1.09 -9.72 -32.77
CA PRO A 122 -0.09 -9.72 -33.85
C PRO A 122 0.78 -8.46 -33.95
N LYS A 123 0.87 -7.63 -32.91
CA LYS A 123 1.84 -6.53 -32.85
C LYS A 123 3.29 -7.01 -32.78
N GLN A 124 3.53 -8.28 -32.46
CA GLN A 124 4.83 -8.93 -32.69
C GLN A 124 5.08 -9.34 -34.14
N GLN A 125 4.05 -9.57 -34.98
CA GLN A 125 4.27 -9.80 -36.42
C GLN A 125 4.72 -8.52 -37.14
N ILE A 126 4.34 -7.35 -36.65
CA ILE A 126 4.78 -6.06 -37.20
C ILE A 126 6.29 -5.85 -37.01
N ASN A 127 6.92 -6.53 -36.04
CA ASN A 127 8.37 -6.43 -35.82
C ASN A 127 9.22 -7.26 -36.79
N ASN A 128 8.61 -8.13 -37.59
CA ASN A 128 9.35 -8.99 -38.54
C ASN A 128 8.98 -8.73 -40.02
N LEU A 129 8.05 -7.81 -40.31
CA LEU A 129 7.77 -7.45 -41.70
C LEU A 129 8.97 -6.69 -42.27
N ARG A 130 9.64 -7.33 -43.22
CA ARG A 130 10.82 -6.83 -43.90
C ARG A 130 10.44 -6.37 -45.31
N ILE A 131 11.04 -5.26 -45.74
CA ILE A 131 10.86 -4.69 -47.07
C ILE A 131 12.24 -4.49 -47.68
N GLU A 132 12.43 -4.99 -48.90
CA GLU A 132 13.56 -4.63 -49.76
C GLU A 132 13.02 -4.01 -51.05
N HIS A 133 13.78 -3.12 -51.66
CA HIS A 133 13.44 -2.53 -52.95
C HIS A 133 14.70 -2.22 -53.75
N GLY A 134 14.54 -2.01 -55.04
CA GLY A 134 15.67 -1.63 -55.88
C GLY A 134 15.26 -1.27 -57.30
N VAL A 135 16.27 -0.90 -58.07
CA VAL A 135 16.17 -0.62 -59.50
C VAL A 135 17.20 -1.46 -60.23
N TRP A 136 16.77 -2.04 -61.34
CA TRP A 136 17.64 -2.70 -62.29
C TRP A 136 17.61 -1.94 -63.61
N GLU A 137 18.76 -1.78 -64.26
CA GLU A 137 18.89 -1.07 -65.54
C GLU A 137 19.73 -1.90 -66.50
N GLY A 138 19.34 -1.92 -67.78
CA GLY A 138 20.08 -2.63 -68.81
C GLY A 138 19.92 -2.04 -70.20
N THR A 139 20.92 -2.32 -71.03
CA THR A 139 20.97 -1.89 -72.42
C THR A 139 21.55 -3.00 -73.29
N ALA A 140 21.25 -2.97 -74.59
CA ALA A 140 21.82 -3.90 -75.56
C ALA A 140 23.36 -3.86 -75.61
N LYS A 141 23.98 -2.74 -75.20
CA LYS A 141 25.44 -2.58 -75.18
C LYS A 141 26.08 -3.19 -73.94
N ASN A 142 25.47 -3.00 -72.78
CA ASN A 142 26.11 -3.26 -71.48
C ASN A 142 25.58 -4.51 -70.78
N THR A 143 24.55 -5.15 -71.31
CA THR A 143 23.90 -6.29 -70.66
C THR A 143 24.10 -7.55 -71.52
N PRO A 144 25.00 -8.47 -71.12
CA PRO A 144 25.18 -9.74 -71.82
C PRO A 144 23.86 -10.52 -71.93
N GLY A 145 23.63 -11.15 -73.08
CA GLY A 145 22.42 -11.95 -73.32
C GLY A 145 21.15 -11.13 -73.60
N TRP A 146 21.29 -9.86 -73.97
CA TRP A 146 20.16 -9.00 -74.34
C TRP A 146 19.43 -9.49 -75.60
N SER A 147 18.39 -10.29 -75.38
CA SER A 147 17.66 -11.01 -76.43
C SER A 147 16.42 -10.28 -76.97
N ILE A 148 16.20 -9.02 -76.56
CA ILE A 148 14.97 -8.26 -76.86
C ILE A 148 15.19 -7.08 -77.81
N LEU A 149 16.41 -6.89 -78.31
CA LEU A 149 16.72 -5.90 -79.35
C LEU A 149 16.40 -6.43 -80.76
N ASP A 150 16.90 -7.61 -81.10
CA ASP A 150 16.88 -8.14 -82.46
C ASP A 150 16.01 -9.41 -82.59
N GLY A 151 15.51 -9.63 -83.81
CA GLY A 151 14.65 -10.77 -84.16
C GLY A 151 13.16 -10.45 -84.18
N ASP A 152 12.36 -11.44 -84.58
CA ASP A 152 10.90 -11.38 -84.70
C ASP A 152 10.20 -12.35 -83.73
N GLY A 153 8.88 -12.24 -83.59
CA GLY A 153 8.11 -13.10 -82.68
C GLY A 153 8.32 -12.74 -81.21
N ARG A 154 8.09 -13.68 -80.28
CA ARG A 154 8.18 -13.44 -78.83
C ARG A 154 9.63 -13.55 -78.34
N ARG A 155 10.12 -12.52 -77.67
CA ARG A 155 11.48 -12.47 -77.09
C ARG A 155 11.43 -12.16 -75.61
N VAL A 156 12.33 -12.77 -74.85
CA VAL A 156 12.38 -12.62 -73.38
C VAL A 156 13.82 -12.49 -72.93
N PHE A 157 14.13 -11.38 -72.25
CA PHE A 157 15.34 -11.22 -71.47
C PHE A 157 15.05 -11.55 -70.01
N ARG A 158 15.97 -12.27 -69.35
CA ARG A 158 15.84 -12.74 -67.97
C ARG A 158 17.07 -12.32 -67.18
N SER A 159 16.85 -11.77 -65.99
CA SER A 159 17.92 -11.43 -65.05
C SER A 159 17.50 -11.74 -63.62
N TYR A 160 18.48 -12.07 -62.79
CA TYR A 160 18.30 -12.42 -61.39
C TYR A 160 18.58 -11.21 -60.50
N ILE A 161 17.70 -10.97 -59.54
CA ILE A 161 17.91 -10.00 -58.47
C ILE A 161 18.12 -10.77 -57.18
N ARG A 162 19.28 -10.55 -56.55
CA ARG A 162 19.59 -11.10 -55.22
C ARG A 162 19.19 -10.08 -54.15
N PHE A 163 18.46 -10.53 -53.16
CA PHE A 163 18.18 -9.76 -51.95
C PHE A 163 19.45 -9.58 -51.13
N GLU A 164 19.60 -8.42 -50.50
CA GLU A 164 20.77 -8.12 -49.67
C GLU A 164 20.86 -9.09 -48.48
N GLN A 165 19.71 -9.42 -47.89
CA GLN A 165 19.58 -10.49 -46.92
C GLN A 165 18.37 -11.36 -47.29
N GLY A 166 18.53 -12.68 -47.12
CA GLY A 166 17.45 -13.62 -47.41
C GLY A 166 16.29 -13.45 -46.42
N PHE A 167 15.05 -13.57 -46.93
CA PHE A 167 13.83 -13.66 -46.14
C PHE A 167 13.72 -15.02 -45.44
N SER A 168 12.86 -15.13 -44.42
CA SER A 168 12.60 -16.44 -43.77
C SER A 168 11.76 -17.35 -44.67
N GLN A 169 10.94 -16.76 -45.54
CA GLN A 169 10.14 -17.44 -46.57
C GLN A 169 10.14 -16.62 -47.89
N PRO A 170 9.83 -17.22 -49.06
CA PRO A 170 9.74 -16.47 -50.31
C PRO A 170 8.80 -15.24 -50.18
N PRO A 171 9.29 -14.01 -50.42
CA PRO A 171 8.49 -12.79 -50.23
C PRO A 171 7.49 -12.58 -51.36
N GLN A 172 6.55 -11.64 -51.17
CA GLN A 172 5.76 -11.11 -52.28
C GLN A 172 6.59 -10.06 -53.02
N VAL A 173 6.65 -10.14 -54.35
CA VAL A 173 7.45 -9.22 -55.18
C VAL A 173 6.57 -8.49 -56.18
N VAL A 174 6.65 -7.17 -56.18
CA VAL A 174 6.02 -6.29 -57.16
C VAL A 174 7.11 -5.69 -58.04
N VAL A 175 6.89 -5.67 -59.36
CA VAL A 175 7.80 -5.07 -60.34
C VAL A 175 7.07 -4.08 -61.23
N GLY A 176 7.77 -3.04 -61.66
CA GLY A 176 7.30 -2.06 -62.64
C GLY A 176 8.40 -1.73 -63.64
N ILE A 177 8.01 -1.13 -64.77
CA ILE A 177 8.96 -0.58 -65.72
C ILE A 177 9.27 0.84 -65.27
N SER A 178 10.54 1.14 -64.99
CA SER A 178 10.98 2.48 -64.56
C SER A 178 11.38 3.37 -65.74
N TYR A 179 11.99 2.79 -66.79
CA TYR A 179 12.30 3.48 -68.05
C TYR A 179 12.33 2.50 -69.22
N PHE A 180 12.24 3.01 -70.46
CA PHE A 180 12.45 2.22 -71.67
C PHE A 180 12.96 3.07 -72.83
N ASP A 181 13.76 2.46 -73.70
CA ASP A 181 14.18 2.99 -75.00
C ASP A 181 13.81 1.97 -76.09
N ILE A 182 12.82 2.32 -76.91
CA ILE A 182 12.22 1.45 -77.93
C ILE A 182 12.44 2.09 -79.30
N ILE A 183 12.93 1.30 -80.26
CA ILE A 183 13.20 1.77 -81.62
C ILE A 183 11.89 2.18 -82.31
N ARG A 184 11.86 3.39 -82.86
CA ARG A 184 10.66 4.08 -83.40
C ARG A 184 9.95 3.40 -84.58
N LYS A 185 10.47 2.31 -85.13
CA LYS A 185 9.97 1.67 -86.37
C LYS A 185 8.78 0.72 -86.16
N SER A 186 8.33 0.54 -84.92
CA SER A 186 7.31 -0.45 -84.55
C SER A 186 6.48 0.03 -83.36
N ASN A 187 5.35 -0.62 -83.09
CA ASN A 187 4.56 -0.31 -81.90
C ASN A 187 5.33 -0.66 -80.62
N SER A 188 5.14 0.14 -79.57
CA SER A 188 5.73 -0.12 -78.25
C SER A 188 5.04 -1.29 -77.56
N ARG A 189 5.80 -2.36 -77.33
CA ARG A 189 5.35 -3.60 -76.69
C ARG A 189 6.41 -4.07 -75.70
N LEU A 190 6.25 -3.69 -74.44
CA LEU A 190 7.13 -4.11 -73.38
C LEU A 190 6.31 -4.58 -72.18
N LYS A 191 6.69 -5.73 -71.63
CA LYS A 191 6.07 -6.31 -70.45
C LYS A 191 7.16 -6.76 -69.48
N VAL A 192 7.00 -6.43 -68.20
CA VAL A 192 7.79 -6.99 -67.12
C VAL A 192 6.96 -8.02 -66.35
N LYS A 193 7.58 -9.11 -65.92
CA LYS A 193 6.97 -10.10 -65.01
C LYS A 193 8.02 -10.59 -64.02
N VAL A 194 7.57 -10.91 -62.81
CA VAL A 194 8.35 -11.72 -61.87
C VAL A 194 8.22 -13.20 -62.24
N ALA A 195 9.28 -13.96 -62.01
CA ALA A 195 9.33 -15.41 -62.09
C ALA A 195 10.26 -15.96 -61.00
N GLU A 196 10.01 -17.18 -60.55
CA GLU A 196 10.93 -17.95 -59.70
C GLU A 196 11.42 -17.17 -58.48
N ILE A 197 10.49 -16.81 -57.60
CA ILE A 197 10.79 -16.14 -56.33
C ILE A 197 11.25 -17.20 -55.32
N ASP A 198 12.40 -16.98 -54.71
CA ASP A 198 12.85 -17.73 -53.53
C ASP A 198 13.18 -16.77 -52.38
N LYS A 199 13.68 -17.31 -51.28
CA LYS A 199 14.01 -16.51 -50.09
C LYS A 199 15.21 -15.57 -50.30
N ASN A 200 16.06 -15.81 -51.29
CA ASN A 200 17.30 -15.09 -51.55
C ASN A 200 17.22 -14.15 -52.75
N GLY A 201 16.18 -14.25 -53.57
CA GLY A 201 15.99 -13.40 -54.74
C GLY A 201 14.85 -13.84 -55.64
N PHE A 202 14.83 -13.27 -56.83
CA PHE A 202 13.84 -13.59 -57.86
C PHE A 202 14.39 -13.31 -59.26
N TYR A 203 13.76 -13.91 -60.26
CA TYR A 203 13.99 -13.53 -61.65
C TYR A 203 12.93 -12.57 -62.13
N PHE A 204 13.31 -11.61 -62.98
CA PHE A 204 12.36 -10.87 -63.77
C PHE A 204 12.55 -11.14 -65.25
N HIS A 205 11.44 -11.07 -65.99
CA HIS A 205 11.36 -11.26 -67.42
C HIS A 205 10.92 -9.97 -68.10
N LEU A 206 11.79 -9.39 -68.91
CA LEU A 206 11.42 -8.37 -69.88
C LEU A 206 11.01 -9.06 -71.17
N GLN A 207 9.78 -8.82 -71.62
CA GLN A 207 9.18 -9.49 -72.76
C GLN A 207 8.77 -8.48 -73.81
N THR A 208 9.06 -8.80 -75.06
CA THR A 208 8.56 -8.09 -76.24
C THR A 208 8.08 -9.09 -77.29
N TYR A 209 7.38 -8.60 -78.32
CA TYR A 209 6.90 -9.46 -79.39
C TYR A 209 6.76 -8.76 -80.74
N LEU A 210 6.58 -9.55 -81.81
CA LEU A 210 6.57 -9.09 -83.20
C LEU A 210 7.88 -8.37 -83.55
N ASN A 211 7.79 -7.23 -84.23
CA ASN A 211 8.92 -6.44 -84.70
C ASN A 211 9.38 -5.37 -83.70
N THR A 212 8.94 -5.42 -82.43
CA THR A 212 9.32 -4.43 -81.42
C THR A 212 10.76 -4.65 -80.94
N GLN A 213 11.60 -3.61 -81.06
CA GLN A 213 13.01 -3.67 -80.69
C GLN A 213 13.27 -2.77 -79.48
N ILE A 214 13.82 -3.35 -78.41
CA ILE A 214 14.08 -2.64 -77.16
C ILE A 214 15.59 -2.45 -77.01
N TRP A 215 16.05 -1.21 -77.05
CA TRP A 215 17.45 -0.86 -76.87
C TRP A 215 17.87 -0.84 -75.40
N ALA A 216 17.00 -0.32 -74.54
CA ALA A 216 17.23 -0.24 -73.10
C ALA A 216 15.93 -0.33 -72.30
N ALA A 217 16.01 -0.82 -71.07
CA ALA A 217 14.88 -0.82 -70.14
C ALA A 217 15.35 -0.86 -68.68
N GLY A 218 14.54 -0.25 -67.81
CA GLY A 218 14.71 -0.31 -66.37
C GLY A 218 13.51 -0.94 -65.69
N VAL A 219 13.76 -1.59 -64.56
CA VAL A 219 12.76 -2.26 -63.73
C VAL A 219 12.93 -1.79 -62.29
N ASN A 220 11.88 -1.21 -61.71
CA ASN A 220 11.80 -1.02 -60.26
C ASN A 220 11.13 -2.23 -59.63
N TRP A 221 11.55 -2.59 -58.43
CA TRP A 221 10.99 -3.73 -57.70
C TRP A 221 10.88 -3.45 -56.20
N LEU A 222 9.89 -4.08 -55.57
CA LEU A 222 9.66 -4.06 -54.12
C LEU A 222 9.31 -5.48 -53.68
N ALA A 223 10.01 -5.97 -52.67
CA ALA A 223 9.79 -7.26 -52.03
C ALA A 223 9.36 -7.04 -50.57
N TYR A 224 8.29 -7.70 -50.12
CA TYR A 224 7.83 -7.61 -48.73
C TYR A 224 7.44 -9.00 -48.20
N GLY A 225 7.80 -9.28 -46.95
CA GLY A 225 7.62 -10.58 -46.31
C GLY A 225 8.28 -10.66 -44.95
N TYR A 226 8.45 -11.87 -44.44
CA TYR A 226 9.07 -12.17 -43.15
C TYR A 226 10.37 -12.95 -43.33
#